data_AF-A0A957NWW0-F1
#
_entry.id   AF-A0A957NWW0-F1
#
_cell.length_a   1.000
_cell.length_b   1.000
_cell.length_c   1.000
_cell.angle_alpha   90.00
_cell.angle_beta   90.00
_cell.angle_gamma   90.00
#
_symmetry.space_group_name_H-M   'P 1'
#
loop_
_entity.id
_entity.type
_entity.pdbx_description
1 polymer ?
#
loop_
_entity_poly.entity_id
_entity_poly.type
_entity_poly.pdbx_seq_one_letter_code
_entity_poly.pdbx_strand_id
1 'polypeptide(L)'
;MNQSPNEPPIVAMNLSTPFDTATSQDLLRRFEPVLQFTRGERFFPADVDSYLASCSLWVQQPDTQPVCLVPTGELSASMLGNIHRAETYASAATAEPPTLPAHDHERNVFFLKYAEPLGAADLAQYQREWRQKERDNLEYHFRAGRGRLARVGYFSRLVDALFSISLFGRGRVPGDASAAAALGYEQRLSSNERYCYYGRVVQQGPWLVLQYWFFYYYNNWRTGFAGANDHEADWEMISIYLTRREKPPCGGTSTTDDTG
;
A
#
# COMPACT_ATOMS: atom_id res chain seq x y z
N MET A 1 -8.14 39.35 -28.62
CA MET A 1 -7.27 38.21 -28.26
C MET A 1 -7.91 37.55 -27.05
N ASN A 2 -8.56 36.41 -27.28
CA ASN A 2 -9.29 35.62 -26.29
C ASN A 2 -8.33 35.03 -25.26
N GLN A 3 -8.60 35.25 -23.98
CA GLN A 3 -8.27 34.27 -22.95
C GLN A 3 -9.45 33.29 -22.87
N SER A 4 -9.14 32.00 -22.92
CA SER A 4 -10.11 30.90 -22.92
C SER A 4 -10.79 30.76 -21.54
N PRO A 5 -12.11 30.58 -21.45
CA PRO A 5 -12.83 30.58 -20.16
C PRO A 5 -13.04 29.18 -19.54
N ASN A 6 -12.18 28.20 -19.79
CA ASN A 6 -12.45 26.79 -19.43
C ASN A 6 -11.27 26.04 -18.77
N GLU A 7 -10.56 26.67 -17.83
CA GLU A 7 -9.84 25.89 -16.82
C GLU A 7 -10.69 25.79 -15.56
N PRO A 8 -11.04 24.57 -15.09
CA PRO A 8 -11.70 24.44 -13.80
C PRO A 8 -10.79 25.06 -12.74
N PRO A 9 -11.33 25.79 -11.74
CA PRO A 9 -10.50 26.31 -10.68
C PRO A 9 -9.83 25.11 -10.01
N ILE A 10 -8.50 25.07 -10.06
CA ILE A 10 -7.71 24.28 -9.13
C ILE A 10 -7.98 24.94 -7.78
N VAL A 11 -9.04 24.49 -7.11
CA VAL A 11 -9.25 24.73 -5.69
C VAL A 11 -8.09 24.01 -5.03
N ALA A 12 -7.00 24.74 -4.81
CA ALA A 12 -5.96 24.34 -3.89
C ALA A 12 -6.70 24.08 -2.57
N MET A 13 -7.01 22.81 -2.31
CA MET A 13 -7.55 22.42 -1.01
C MET A 13 -6.46 22.83 -0.03
N ASN A 14 -6.73 23.87 0.75
CA ASN A 14 -5.87 24.28 1.84
C ASN A 14 -5.82 23.09 2.80
N LEU A 15 -4.81 22.26 2.62
CA LEU A 15 -4.52 21.09 3.43
C LEU A 15 -3.88 21.57 4.74
N SER A 16 -4.58 22.42 5.49
CA SER A 16 -4.14 22.81 6.83
C SER A 16 -4.44 21.68 7.80
N THR A 17 -3.47 21.37 8.66
CA THR A 17 -3.71 20.54 9.84
C THR A 17 -4.49 21.41 10.83
N PRO A 18 -5.76 21.10 11.14
CA PRO A 18 -6.63 22.00 11.90
C PRO A 18 -6.30 22.03 13.40
N PHE A 19 -5.46 21.12 13.88
CA PHE A 19 -5.09 20.97 15.28
C PHE A 19 -3.58 20.84 15.43
N ASP A 20 -3.08 21.05 16.64
CA ASP A 20 -1.69 20.70 16.97
C ASP A 20 -1.47 19.17 16.88
N THR A 21 -0.20 18.77 16.98
CA THR A 21 0.19 17.36 16.85
C THR A 21 -0.44 16.49 17.93
N ALA A 22 -0.47 16.94 19.18
CA ALA A 22 -1.02 16.15 20.29
C ALA A 22 -2.53 15.89 20.12
N THR A 23 -3.30 16.94 19.84
CA THR A 23 -4.75 16.83 19.59
C THR A 23 -5.04 15.97 18.36
N SER A 24 -4.23 16.09 17.31
CA SER A 24 -4.36 15.26 16.10
C SER A 24 -4.11 13.78 16.42
N GLN A 25 -3.09 13.48 17.22
CA GLN A 25 -2.79 12.11 17.67
C GLN A 25 -3.91 11.54 18.54
N ASP A 26 -4.43 12.30 19.50
CA ASP A 26 -5.54 11.87 20.35
C ASP A 26 -6.80 11.56 19.53
N LEU A 27 -7.11 12.38 18.52
CA LEU A 27 -8.21 12.12 17.60
C LEU A 27 -8.01 10.85 16.77
N LEU A 28 -6.82 10.66 16.21
CA LEU A 28 -6.48 9.46 15.43
C LEU A 28 -6.53 8.20 16.31
N ARG A 29 -6.05 8.26 17.56
CA ARG A 29 -6.13 7.14 18.52
C ARG A 29 -7.57 6.81 18.90
N ARG A 30 -8.41 7.84 19.09
CA ARG A 30 -9.82 7.66 19.45
C ARG A 30 -10.62 6.91 18.38
N PHE A 31 -10.30 7.12 17.11
CA PHE A 31 -11.00 6.52 15.97
C PHE A 31 -10.12 5.51 15.22
N GLU A 32 -9.18 4.90 15.91
CA GLU A 32 -8.23 3.95 15.33
C GLU A 32 -8.99 2.72 14.78
N PRO A 33 -8.78 2.35 13.50
CA PRO A 33 -9.47 1.21 12.91
C PRO A 33 -8.93 -0.10 13.46
N VAL A 34 -9.83 -1.04 13.70
CA VAL A 34 -9.47 -2.44 14.01
C VAL A 34 -9.48 -3.24 12.72
N LEU A 35 -8.30 -3.70 12.29
CA LEU A 35 -8.18 -4.54 11.10
C LEU A 35 -8.36 -6.01 11.46
N GLN A 36 -9.23 -6.70 10.72
CA GLN A 36 -9.43 -8.14 10.84
C GLN A 36 -8.99 -8.82 9.55
N PHE A 37 -7.94 -9.62 9.65
CA PHE A 37 -7.39 -10.35 8.52
C PHE A 37 -8.01 -11.73 8.38
N THR A 38 -8.02 -12.22 7.15
CA THR A 38 -8.42 -13.60 6.86
C THR A 38 -7.38 -14.57 7.42
N ARG A 39 -7.82 -15.78 7.76
CA ARG A 39 -6.88 -16.85 8.11
C ARG A 39 -6.03 -17.16 6.88
N GLY A 40 -4.72 -17.25 7.08
CA GLY A 40 -3.75 -17.45 6.01
C GLY A 40 -3.27 -16.17 5.34
N GLU A 41 -3.71 -14.98 5.79
CA GLU A 41 -3.04 -13.73 5.44
C GLU A 41 -1.56 -13.79 5.87
N ARG A 42 -0.68 -13.35 4.97
CA ARG A 42 0.78 -13.40 5.19
C ARG A 42 1.38 -12.01 5.36
N PHE A 43 0.73 -10.98 4.83
CA PHE A 43 1.26 -9.63 4.86
C PHE A 43 0.38 -8.74 5.73
N PHE A 44 1.00 -8.07 6.71
CA PHE A 44 0.32 -7.16 7.62
C PHE A 44 0.91 -5.75 7.48
N PRO A 45 0.19 -4.71 7.95
CA PRO A 45 0.67 -3.33 7.87
C PRO A 45 2.04 -3.18 8.52
N ALA A 46 2.98 -2.62 7.78
CA ALA A 46 4.38 -2.49 8.17
C ALA A 46 4.88 -1.05 7.99
N ASP A 47 6.01 -0.72 8.60
CA ASP A 47 6.67 0.56 8.36
C ASP A 47 7.49 0.54 7.07
N VAL A 48 7.46 1.67 6.37
CA VAL A 48 8.17 1.90 5.10
C VAL A 48 9.68 1.80 5.26
N ASP A 49 10.23 2.27 6.39
CA ASP A 49 11.68 2.29 6.60
C ASP A 49 12.26 0.87 6.60
N SER A 50 11.57 -0.07 7.26
CA SER A 50 11.94 -1.48 7.27
C SER A 50 11.86 -2.12 5.88
N TYR A 51 10.88 -1.70 5.07
CA TYR A 51 10.74 -2.17 3.70
C TYR A 51 11.90 -1.68 2.84
N LEU A 52 12.21 -0.39 2.92
CA LEU A 52 13.34 0.21 2.20
C LEU A 52 14.67 -0.43 2.61
N ALA A 53 14.87 -0.72 3.90
CA ALA A 53 16.06 -1.43 4.37
C ALA A 53 16.19 -2.84 3.78
N SER A 54 15.09 -3.42 3.30
CA SER A 54 15.05 -4.75 2.67
C SER A 54 15.04 -4.66 1.14
N CYS A 55 15.11 -3.46 0.56
CA CYS A 55 15.09 -3.23 -0.88
C CYS A 55 16.47 -2.85 -1.40
N SER A 56 16.73 -3.22 -2.66
CA SER A 56 17.78 -2.61 -3.49
C SER A 56 17.16 -1.60 -4.45
N LEU A 57 17.92 -0.54 -4.78
CA LEU A 57 17.52 0.50 -5.75
C LEU A 57 18.24 0.25 -7.07
N TRP A 58 17.47 0.28 -8.16
CA TRP A 58 17.96 0.03 -9.51
C TRP A 58 17.62 1.16 -10.46
N VAL A 59 18.42 1.30 -11.50
CA VAL A 59 18.13 2.15 -12.65
C VAL A 59 18.13 1.34 -13.92
N GLN A 60 17.16 1.60 -14.78
CA GLN A 60 17.12 1.09 -16.14
C GLN A 60 17.17 2.26 -17.12
N GLN A 61 18.24 2.33 -17.89
CA GLN A 61 18.35 3.26 -19.03
C GLN A 61 17.72 2.59 -20.26
N PRO A 62 17.24 3.38 -21.25
CA PRO A 62 16.77 2.84 -22.53
C PRO A 62 17.76 1.86 -23.14
N ASP A 63 17.26 0.71 -23.59
CA ASP A 63 18.04 -0.32 -24.29
C ASP A 63 19.22 -0.93 -23.51
N THR A 64 19.27 -0.74 -22.18
CA THR A 64 20.30 -1.33 -21.30
C THR A 64 19.71 -2.31 -20.28
N GLN A 65 20.59 -3.16 -19.73
CA GLN A 65 20.24 -3.98 -18.57
C GLN A 65 20.15 -3.11 -17.32
N PRO A 66 19.22 -3.39 -16.39
CA PRO A 66 19.14 -2.67 -15.13
C PRO A 66 20.43 -2.80 -14.32
N VAL A 67 20.88 -1.69 -13.74
CA VAL A 67 22.06 -1.63 -12.87
C VAL A 67 21.63 -1.33 -11.44
N CYS A 68 22.18 -2.07 -10.49
CA CYS A 68 21.96 -1.82 -9.07
C CYS A 68 22.74 -0.56 -8.66
N LEU A 69 22.04 0.42 -8.09
CA LEU A 69 22.62 1.67 -7.60
C LEU A 69 22.90 1.63 -6.10
N VAL A 70 21.95 1.09 -5.33
CA VAL A 70 22.08 0.95 -3.88
C VAL A 70 21.71 -0.49 -3.53
N PRO A 71 22.63 -1.27 -2.95
CA PRO A 71 22.35 -2.63 -2.55
C PRO A 71 21.38 -2.68 -1.34
N THR A 72 20.81 -3.86 -1.12
CA THR A 72 19.92 -4.11 0.02
C THR A 72 20.61 -3.78 1.33
N GLY A 73 19.91 -3.08 2.24
CA GLY A 73 20.41 -2.68 3.56
C GLY A 73 21.02 -1.28 3.62
N GLU A 74 21.35 -0.68 2.48
CA GLU A 74 21.97 0.66 2.42
C GLU A 74 20.98 1.77 2.04
N LEU A 75 19.76 1.40 1.63
CA LEU A 75 18.74 2.33 1.17
C LEU A 75 17.98 3.00 2.34
N SER A 76 17.75 4.31 2.21
CA SER A 76 16.93 5.10 3.16
C SER A 76 15.92 6.00 2.44
N ALA A 77 14.85 6.40 3.16
CA ALA A 77 13.80 7.26 2.61
C ALA A 77 14.33 8.64 2.13
N SER A 78 15.34 9.19 2.82
CA SER A 78 15.97 10.46 2.44
C SER A 78 16.74 10.37 1.14
N MET A 79 17.33 9.21 0.81
CA MET A 79 17.97 8.97 -0.49
C MET A 79 16.96 9.01 -1.63
N LEU A 80 15.78 8.37 -1.45
CA LEU A 80 14.72 8.38 -2.45
C LEU A 80 14.17 9.78 -2.72
N GLY A 81 13.99 10.60 -1.69
CA GLY A 81 13.55 12.00 -1.84
C GLY A 81 14.52 12.88 -2.63
N ASN A 82 15.78 12.47 -2.77
CA ASN A 82 16.84 13.20 -3.46
C ASN A 82 17.32 12.50 -4.74
N ILE A 83 16.63 11.45 -5.19
CA ILE A 83 17.11 10.60 -6.27
C ILE A 83 17.34 11.40 -7.56
N HIS A 84 16.50 12.38 -7.89
CA HIS A 84 16.65 13.18 -9.11
C HIS A 84 17.85 14.15 -9.12
N ARG A 85 18.65 14.22 -8.05
CA ARG A 85 19.85 15.06 -7.99
C ARG A 85 21.04 14.22 -8.43
N ALA A 86 21.66 14.59 -9.56
CA ALA A 86 22.82 13.90 -10.15
C ALA A 86 23.98 13.67 -9.15
N GLU A 87 24.10 14.52 -8.15
CA GLU A 87 25.14 14.49 -7.10
C GLU A 87 24.93 13.36 -6.06
N THR A 88 23.69 12.89 -5.87
CA THR A 88 23.37 11.85 -4.88
C THR A 88 23.91 10.48 -5.29
N TYR A 89 24.05 10.23 -6.60
CA TYR A 89 24.49 8.94 -7.13
C TYR A 89 25.99 8.67 -6.93
N ALA A 90 26.81 9.73 -6.89
CA ALA A 90 28.27 9.60 -6.77
C ALA A 90 28.75 9.30 -5.35
N SER A 91 27.92 9.57 -4.33
CA SER A 91 28.27 9.38 -2.92
C SER A 91 27.68 8.11 -2.30
N ALA A 92 26.62 7.54 -2.90
CA ALA A 92 25.97 6.32 -2.41
C ALA A 92 26.57 5.03 -2.98
N ALA A 93 27.32 5.09 -4.07
CA ALA A 93 27.94 3.91 -4.67
C ALA A 93 29.29 3.60 -4.00
N THR A 94 29.43 2.39 -3.46
CA THR A 94 30.69 1.84 -2.94
C THR A 94 31.68 1.45 -4.07
N ALA A 95 31.24 1.45 -5.32
CA ALA A 95 32.04 1.30 -6.53
C ALA A 95 31.95 2.57 -7.39
N GLU A 96 32.87 2.77 -8.36
CA GLU A 96 32.78 3.88 -9.31
C GLU A 96 31.35 3.95 -9.87
N PRO A 97 30.62 5.07 -9.65
CA PRO A 97 29.26 5.19 -10.14
C PRO A 97 29.30 4.99 -11.66
N PRO A 98 28.41 4.16 -12.24
CA PRO A 98 28.36 4.02 -13.68
C PRO A 98 28.24 5.43 -14.26
N THR A 99 29.11 5.78 -15.21
CA THR A 99 29.06 7.07 -15.89
C THR A 99 27.71 7.19 -16.58
N LEU A 100 26.74 7.80 -15.88
CA LEU A 100 25.44 8.11 -16.44
C LEU A 100 25.71 9.18 -17.52
N PRO A 101 25.42 8.92 -18.80
CA PRO A 101 25.58 9.94 -19.82
C PRO A 101 24.76 11.17 -19.43
N ALA A 102 25.33 12.36 -19.58
CA ALA A 102 24.71 13.65 -19.24
C ALA A 102 23.42 13.96 -20.04
N HIS A 103 23.00 13.04 -20.91
CA HIS A 103 21.81 13.15 -21.72
C HIS A 103 20.71 12.24 -21.16
N ASP A 104 19.60 12.89 -20.80
CA ASP A 104 18.27 12.28 -20.61
C ASP A 104 18.01 11.55 -19.29
N HIS A 105 18.19 12.24 -18.16
CA HIS A 105 17.58 11.84 -16.87
C HIS A 105 16.06 11.58 -16.98
N GLU A 106 15.40 12.13 -18.00
CA GLU A 106 13.95 11.97 -18.26
C GLU A 106 13.56 10.57 -18.72
N ARG A 107 14.49 9.75 -19.21
CA ARG A 107 14.21 8.39 -19.69
C ARG A 107 14.63 7.27 -18.73
N ASN A 108 15.33 7.61 -17.66
CA ASN A 108 15.77 6.63 -16.67
C ASN A 108 14.60 6.21 -15.80
N VAL A 109 14.35 4.90 -15.73
CA VAL A 109 13.36 4.33 -14.82
C VAL A 109 14.06 3.85 -13.56
N PHE A 110 13.72 4.47 -12.43
CA PHE A 110 14.17 4.03 -11.11
C PHE A 110 13.12 3.13 -10.49
N PHE A 111 13.54 2.00 -9.93
CA PHE A 111 12.63 1.08 -9.26
C PHE A 111 13.32 0.37 -8.11
N LEU A 112 12.50 -0.08 -7.15
CA LEU A 112 12.93 -0.88 -6.02
C LEU A 112 12.73 -2.36 -6.34
N LYS A 113 13.58 -3.20 -5.75
CA LYS A 113 13.40 -4.64 -5.71
C LYS A 113 13.49 -5.12 -4.27
N TYR A 114 12.39 -5.66 -3.75
CA TYR A 114 12.34 -6.34 -2.48
C TYR A 114 12.52 -7.86 -2.65
N ALA A 115 11.75 -8.47 -3.55
CA ALA A 115 11.74 -9.92 -3.74
C ALA A 115 12.66 -10.34 -4.88
N GLU A 116 13.90 -10.73 -4.56
CA GLU A 116 14.76 -11.39 -5.55
C GLU A 116 14.31 -12.86 -5.77
N PRO A 117 14.37 -13.37 -7.01
CA PRO A 117 14.00 -14.75 -7.29
C PRO A 117 14.83 -15.72 -6.45
N LEU A 118 14.16 -16.59 -5.69
CA LEU A 118 14.82 -17.65 -4.94
C LEU A 118 15.51 -18.64 -5.88
N GLY A 119 16.62 -19.22 -5.41
CA GLY A 119 17.21 -20.40 -6.04
C GLY A 119 16.18 -21.54 -6.11
N ALA A 120 16.25 -22.37 -7.16
CA ALA A 120 15.28 -23.44 -7.38
C ALA A 120 15.15 -24.42 -6.19
N ALA A 121 16.22 -24.64 -5.44
CA ALA A 121 16.24 -25.48 -4.25
C ALA A 121 15.44 -24.84 -3.09
N ASP A 122 15.68 -23.55 -2.81
CA ASP A 122 15.01 -22.80 -1.75
C ASP A 122 13.52 -22.64 -2.07
N LEU A 123 13.18 -22.36 -3.33
CA LEU A 123 11.81 -22.32 -3.81
C LEU A 123 11.11 -23.67 -3.59
N ALA A 124 11.76 -24.78 -3.96
CA ALA A 124 11.19 -26.11 -3.82
C ALA A 124 11.02 -26.52 -2.34
N GLN A 125 11.95 -26.12 -1.47
CA GLN A 125 11.82 -26.32 -0.02
C GLN A 125 10.64 -25.53 0.54
N TYR A 126 10.58 -24.24 0.24
CA TYR A 126 9.49 -23.36 0.67
C TYR A 126 8.13 -23.90 0.21
N GLN A 127 8.00 -24.30 -1.06
CA GLN A 127 6.77 -24.89 -1.59
C GLN A 127 6.38 -26.22 -0.93
N ARG A 128 7.36 -27.00 -0.43
CA ARG A 128 7.08 -28.24 0.32
C ARG A 128 6.60 -27.93 1.72
N GLU A 129 7.31 -27.05 2.44
CA GLU A 129 6.96 -26.60 3.79
C GLU A 129 5.60 -25.92 3.81
N TRP A 130 5.32 -25.07 2.83
CA TRP A 130 4.03 -24.41 2.69
C TRP A 130 2.90 -25.40 2.44
N ARG A 131 3.06 -26.32 1.47
CA ARG A 131 2.08 -27.38 1.23
C ARG A 131 1.89 -28.29 2.46
N GLN A 132 2.92 -28.46 3.28
CA GLN A 132 2.82 -29.19 4.53
C GLN A 132 2.05 -28.40 5.58
N LYS A 133 2.35 -27.11 5.79
CA LYS A 133 1.55 -26.20 6.64
C LYS A 133 0.08 -26.13 6.20
N GLU A 134 -0.20 -26.08 4.90
CA GLU A 134 -1.56 -26.13 4.33
C GLU A 134 -2.27 -27.46 4.65
N ARG A 135 -1.57 -28.60 4.55
CA ARG A 135 -2.13 -29.91 4.85
C ARG A 135 -2.36 -30.12 6.35
N ASP A 136 -1.41 -29.70 7.17
CA ASP A 136 -1.40 -29.93 8.61
C ASP A 136 -2.36 -28.97 9.33
N ASN A 137 -2.58 -27.76 8.79
CA ASN A 137 -3.58 -26.82 9.27
C ASN A 137 -4.72 -26.62 8.26
N LEU A 138 -5.77 -27.44 8.37
CA LEU A 138 -7.05 -27.34 7.62
C LEU A 138 -7.78 -25.97 7.77
N GLU A 139 -7.23 -25.05 8.56
CA GLU A 139 -7.74 -23.69 8.81
C GLU A 139 -7.11 -22.58 7.94
N TYR A 140 -6.07 -22.86 7.15
CA TYR A 140 -5.39 -21.88 6.27
C TYR A 140 -6.05 -21.72 4.89
N HIS A 141 -7.10 -22.47 4.60
CA HIS A 141 -7.89 -22.22 3.40
C HIS A 141 -8.67 -20.91 3.57
N PHE A 142 -8.44 -19.96 2.67
CA PHE A 142 -9.38 -18.87 2.42
C PHE A 142 -10.74 -19.49 2.08
N ARG A 143 -11.62 -19.59 3.09
CA ARG A 143 -13.02 -19.90 2.87
C ARG A 143 -13.65 -18.60 2.43
N ALA A 144 -13.60 -18.33 1.12
CA ALA A 144 -14.47 -17.33 0.52
C ALA A 144 -15.90 -17.64 0.99
N GLY A 145 -16.43 -16.87 1.94
CA GLY A 145 -17.86 -16.91 2.22
C GLY A 145 -18.59 -16.70 0.89
N ARG A 146 -19.77 -17.31 0.70
CA ARG A 146 -20.60 -17.11 -0.51
C ARG A 146 -20.53 -15.63 -0.90
N GLY A 147 -19.85 -15.34 -2.02
CA GLY A 147 -19.45 -13.99 -2.38
C GLY A 147 -20.63 -13.03 -2.32
N ARG A 148 -20.39 -11.74 -2.02
CA ARG A 148 -21.43 -10.71 -1.95
C ARG A 148 -22.29 -10.63 -3.23
N LEU A 149 -21.76 -11.14 -4.36
CA LEU A 149 -22.43 -11.24 -5.66
C LEU A 149 -23.28 -12.50 -5.84
N ALA A 150 -23.10 -13.56 -5.03
CA ALA A 150 -23.98 -14.73 -5.05
C ALA A 150 -25.39 -14.47 -4.49
N ARG A 151 -25.63 -13.27 -3.92
CA ARG A 151 -26.93 -12.79 -3.45
C ARG A 151 -27.74 -12.02 -4.50
N VAL A 152 -27.21 -11.79 -5.69
CA VAL A 152 -27.92 -11.11 -6.79
C VAL A 152 -27.97 -12.00 -8.03
N GLY A 153 -29.01 -11.82 -8.85
CA GLY A 153 -29.51 -12.80 -9.83
C GLY A 153 -28.51 -13.30 -10.90
N TYR A 154 -28.97 -14.28 -11.69
CA TYR A 154 -28.20 -15.10 -12.64
C TYR A 154 -27.23 -14.35 -13.59
N PHE A 155 -27.50 -13.08 -13.92
CA PHE A 155 -26.61 -12.27 -14.77
C PHE A 155 -25.24 -12.01 -14.13
N SER A 156 -25.18 -11.82 -12.80
CA SER A 156 -23.92 -11.63 -12.08
C SER A 156 -23.04 -12.89 -12.09
N ARG A 157 -23.65 -14.08 -12.08
CA ARG A 157 -22.95 -15.37 -12.15
C ARG A 157 -22.29 -15.60 -13.50
N LEU A 158 -22.90 -15.11 -14.58
CA LEU A 158 -22.32 -15.19 -15.91
C LEU A 158 -21.11 -14.25 -16.03
N VAL A 159 -21.20 -13.03 -15.50
CA VAL A 159 -20.07 -12.08 -15.46
C VAL A 159 -18.93 -12.62 -14.59
N ASP A 160 -19.23 -13.20 -13.43
CA ASP A 160 -18.24 -13.79 -12.52
C ASP A 160 -17.56 -15.03 -13.15
N ALA A 161 -18.33 -15.86 -13.87
CA ALA A 161 -17.78 -16.98 -14.63
C ALA A 161 -16.92 -16.52 -15.82
N LEU A 162 -17.32 -15.48 -16.55
CA LEU A 162 -16.53 -14.91 -17.65
C LEU A 162 -15.25 -14.24 -17.13
N PHE A 163 -15.31 -13.56 -15.99
CA PHE A 163 -14.13 -13.01 -15.32
C PHE A 163 -13.20 -14.13 -14.87
N SER A 164 -13.74 -15.20 -14.26
CA SER A 164 -12.99 -16.39 -13.88
C SER A 164 -12.33 -17.10 -15.06
N ILE A 165 -13.02 -17.23 -16.20
CA ILE A 165 -12.47 -17.80 -17.44
C ILE A 165 -11.39 -16.88 -18.02
N SER A 166 -11.55 -15.56 -17.93
CA SER A 166 -10.51 -14.60 -18.35
C SER A 166 -9.24 -14.68 -17.48
N LEU A 167 -9.37 -15.11 -16.21
CA LEU A 167 -8.24 -15.35 -15.31
C LEU A 167 -7.46 -16.62 -15.70
N PHE A 168 -8.13 -17.66 -16.24
CA PHE A 168 -7.47 -18.86 -16.75
C PHE A 168 -6.64 -18.61 -18.02
N GLY A 169 -7.00 -17.61 -18.81
CA GLY A 169 -6.28 -17.24 -20.04
C GLY A 169 -4.96 -16.49 -19.81
N ARG A 170 -4.68 -16.01 -18.59
CA ARG A 170 -3.44 -15.31 -18.27
C ARG A 170 -2.40 -16.27 -17.72
N GLY A 171 -1.30 -16.46 -18.46
CA GLY A 171 -0.18 -17.32 -18.09
C GLY A 171 0.28 -17.14 -16.63
N ARG A 172 0.72 -18.23 -15.99
CA ARG A 172 1.18 -18.26 -14.59
C ARG A 172 2.25 -17.19 -14.38
N VAL A 173 2.04 -16.28 -13.41
CA VAL A 173 3.16 -15.51 -12.85
C VAL A 173 4.07 -16.54 -12.18
N PRO A 174 5.38 -16.47 -12.38
CA PRO A 174 6.30 -17.30 -11.62
C PRO A 174 6.03 -17.02 -10.13
N GLY A 175 5.64 -18.04 -9.37
CA GLY A 175 5.33 -17.90 -7.94
C GLY A 175 6.58 -17.68 -7.08
N ASP A 176 7.71 -17.35 -7.69
CA ASP A 176 9.01 -17.15 -7.08
C ASP A 176 9.09 -15.84 -6.30
N ALA A 177 8.59 -14.75 -6.86
CA ALA A 177 8.59 -13.43 -6.21
C ALA A 177 7.68 -13.41 -4.97
N SER A 178 6.46 -13.97 -5.06
CA SER A 178 5.54 -14.07 -3.90
C SER A 178 6.11 -14.95 -2.78
N ALA A 179 6.80 -16.04 -3.15
CA ALA A 179 7.47 -16.92 -2.18
C ALA A 179 8.66 -16.23 -1.50
N ALA A 180 9.52 -15.57 -2.28
CA ALA A 180 10.64 -14.78 -1.78
C ALA A 180 10.17 -13.66 -0.85
N ALA A 181 9.14 -12.93 -1.27
CA ALA A 181 8.56 -11.83 -0.50
C ALA A 181 8.02 -12.31 0.86
N ALA A 182 7.28 -13.42 0.85
CA ALA A 182 6.72 -14.01 2.06
C ALA A 182 7.80 -14.51 3.02
N LEU A 183 8.84 -15.19 2.53
CA LEU A 183 9.97 -15.64 3.36
C LEU A 183 10.72 -14.48 3.98
N GLY A 184 11.08 -13.46 3.19
CA GLY A 184 11.76 -12.26 3.70
C GLY A 184 10.91 -11.55 4.77
N TYR A 185 9.59 -11.50 4.57
CA TYR A 185 8.68 -10.83 5.49
C TYR A 185 8.48 -11.64 6.78
N GLU A 186 8.32 -12.96 6.71
CA GLU A 186 8.26 -13.84 7.89
C GLU A 186 9.55 -13.76 8.72
N GLN A 187 10.71 -13.75 8.07
CA GLN A 187 11.99 -13.57 8.76
C GLN A 187 12.07 -12.21 9.47
N ARG A 188 11.59 -11.14 8.81
CA ARG A 188 11.53 -9.81 9.43
C ARG A 188 10.59 -9.79 10.63
N LEU A 189 9.38 -10.30 10.47
CA LEU A 189 8.35 -10.30 11.52
C LEU A 189 8.80 -11.13 12.74
N SER A 190 9.46 -12.27 12.51
CA SER A 190 10.01 -13.09 13.60
C SER A 190 11.19 -12.43 14.33
N SER A 191 11.99 -11.62 13.64
CA SER A 191 13.10 -10.88 14.25
C SER A 191 12.64 -9.69 15.12
N ASN A 192 11.55 -9.03 14.72
CA ASN A 192 11.00 -7.87 15.38
C ASN A 192 9.53 -7.70 14.98
N GLU A 193 8.62 -8.26 15.78
CA GLU A 193 7.19 -8.22 15.50
C GLU A 193 6.65 -6.80 15.70
N ARG A 194 6.39 -6.11 14.59
CA ARG A 194 5.86 -4.74 14.60
C ARG A 194 4.84 -4.55 13.49
N TYR A 195 3.71 -3.95 13.87
CA TYR A 195 2.66 -3.54 12.95
C TYR A 195 2.55 -2.01 12.95
N CYS A 196 2.54 -1.40 11.77
CA CYS A 196 2.58 0.05 11.64
C CYS A 196 1.48 0.57 10.70
N TYR A 197 0.97 1.74 11.03
CA TYR A 197 0.08 2.52 10.17
C TYR A 197 0.44 4.00 10.28
N TYR A 198 0.04 4.79 9.30
CA TYR A 198 0.28 6.23 9.26
C TYR A 198 -1.04 6.98 9.37
N GLY A 199 -1.10 7.97 10.25
CA GLY A 199 -2.31 8.74 10.52
C GLY A 199 -2.15 10.21 10.15
N ARG A 200 -3.18 10.82 9.58
CA ARG A 200 -3.23 12.24 9.27
C ARG A 200 -4.62 12.82 9.52
N VAL A 201 -4.68 14.02 10.06
CA VAL A 201 -5.92 14.81 10.21
C VAL A 201 -5.93 15.94 9.20
N VAL A 202 -7.01 16.06 8.43
CA VAL A 202 -7.17 17.08 7.38
C VAL A 202 -8.53 17.76 7.51
N GLN A 203 -8.57 19.09 7.40
CA GLN A 203 -9.83 19.81 7.22
C GLN A 203 -10.12 19.97 5.72
N GLN A 204 -11.28 19.50 5.26
CA GLN A 204 -11.76 19.70 3.90
C GLN A 204 -13.17 20.31 3.92
N GLY A 205 -13.24 21.63 3.75
CA GLY A 205 -14.50 22.38 3.86
C GLY A 205 -15.14 22.16 5.24
N PRO A 206 -16.40 21.68 5.32
CA PRO A 206 -17.06 21.43 6.60
C PRO A 206 -16.61 20.12 7.29
N TRP A 207 -15.87 19.27 6.59
CA TRP A 207 -15.50 17.94 7.08
C TRP A 207 -14.13 17.95 7.74
N LEU A 208 -14.06 17.31 8.91
CA LEU A 208 -12.80 16.88 9.49
C LEU A 208 -12.55 15.44 9.04
N VAL A 209 -11.47 15.21 8.29
CA VAL A 209 -11.13 13.90 7.71
C VAL A 209 -9.96 13.29 8.47
N LEU A 210 -10.17 12.10 9.03
CA LEU A 210 -9.11 11.27 9.61
C LEU A 210 -8.69 10.24 8.56
N GLN A 211 -7.45 10.30 8.10
CA GLN A 211 -6.88 9.37 7.13
C GLN A 211 -5.94 8.41 7.83
N TYR A 212 -6.11 7.12 7.56
CA TYR A 212 -5.23 6.04 7.98
C TYR A 212 -4.68 5.35 6.74
N TRP A 213 -3.36 5.24 6.66
CA TRP A 213 -2.65 4.62 5.57
C TRP A 213 -1.91 3.38 6.07
N PHE A 214 -2.01 2.30 5.30
CA PHE A 214 -1.42 1.01 5.61
C PHE A 214 -0.50 0.63 4.47
N PHE A 215 0.73 0.29 4.80
CA PHE A 215 1.72 -0.14 3.84
C PHE A 215 1.96 -1.63 3.99
N TYR A 216 1.98 -2.36 2.88
CA TYR A 216 2.24 -3.78 2.82
C TYR A 216 3.43 -4.05 1.91
N TYR A 217 4.30 -4.95 2.35
CA TYR A 217 5.49 -5.35 1.58
C TYR A 217 5.11 -5.94 0.22
N TYR A 218 4.04 -6.72 0.19
CA TYR A 218 3.58 -7.42 -0.99
C TYR A 218 2.07 -7.61 -0.96
N ASN A 219 1.42 -7.43 -2.10
CA ASN A 219 0.07 -7.86 -2.35
C ASN A 219 0.14 -9.14 -3.18
N ASN A 220 -0.28 -10.27 -2.62
CA ASN A 220 -0.29 -11.56 -3.29
C ASN A 220 -1.70 -11.97 -3.73
N TRP A 221 -2.57 -11.01 -4.10
CA TRP A 221 -3.96 -11.30 -4.39
C TRP A 221 -4.11 -12.36 -5.49
N ARG A 222 -3.23 -12.40 -6.50
CA ARG A 222 -3.23 -13.42 -7.55
C ARG A 222 -2.69 -14.77 -7.07
N THR A 223 -1.53 -14.81 -6.41
CA THR A 223 -0.91 -16.08 -5.99
C THR A 223 -1.51 -16.69 -4.73
N GLY A 224 -2.02 -15.88 -3.81
CA GLY A 224 -2.62 -16.32 -2.54
C GLY A 224 -4.13 -16.52 -2.59
N PHE A 225 -4.85 -15.77 -3.44
CA PHE A 225 -6.32 -15.73 -3.41
C PHE A 225 -6.98 -15.85 -4.79
N ALA A 226 -6.23 -16.23 -5.84
CA ALA A 226 -6.71 -16.34 -7.22
C ALA A 226 -7.30 -15.04 -7.81
N GLY A 227 -6.88 -13.89 -7.28
CA GLY A 227 -7.19 -12.55 -7.76
C GLY A 227 -6.40 -12.11 -8.98
N ALA A 228 -6.47 -10.82 -9.30
CA ALA A 228 -5.93 -10.30 -10.58
C ALA A 228 -4.50 -9.76 -10.50
N ASN A 229 -3.95 -9.54 -9.30
CA ASN A 229 -2.73 -8.75 -9.15
C ASN A 229 -1.77 -9.33 -8.10
N ASP A 230 -0.47 -9.31 -8.42
CA ASP A 230 0.62 -9.50 -7.47
C ASP A 230 1.59 -8.32 -7.65
N HIS A 231 1.91 -7.58 -6.59
CA HIS A 231 2.86 -6.46 -6.65
C HIS A 231 3.50 -6.14 -5.30
N GLU A 232 4.70 -5.56 -5.34
CA GLU A 232 5.42 -5.06 -4.17
C GLU A 232 4.92 -3.66 -3.76
N ALA A 233 5.18 -3.27 -2.51
CA ALA A 233 4.95 -1.92 -1.99
C ALA A 233 3.50 -1.41 -2.13
N ASP A 234 2.55 -2.13 -1.55
CA ASP A 234 1.13 -1.80 -1.65
C ASP A 234 0.68 -0.81 -0.56
N TRP A 235 -0.06 0.22 -0.97
CA TRP A 235 -0.60 1.25 -0.07
C TRP A 235 -2.12 1.20 -0.09
N GLU A 236 -2.70 1.00 1.08
CA GLU A 236 -4.15 1.02 1.30
C GLU A 236 -4.54 2.18 2.23
N MET A 237 -5.77 2.67 2.11
CA MET A 237 -6.24 3.84 2.88
C MET A 237 -7.66 3.66 3.42
N ILE A 238 -7.87 4.07 4.68
CA ILE A 238 -9.19 4.29 5.27
C ILE A 238 -9.35 5.79 5.57
N SER A 239 -10.50 6.37 5.24
CA SER A 239 -10.85 7.76 5.60
C SER A 239 -12.14 7.81 6.40
N ILE A 240 -12.12 8.49 7.55
CA ILE A 240 -13.29 8.75 8.38
C ILE A 240 -13.64 10.24 8.29
N TYR A 241 -14.85 10.54 7.86
CA TYR A 241 -15.36 11.91 7.74
C TYR A 241 -16.20 12.24 8.97
N LEU A 242 -15.74 13.24 9.73
CA LEU A 242 -16.42 13.75 10.92
C LEU A 242 -17.05 15.10 10.60
N THR A 243 -18.29 15.25 11.05
CA THR A 243 -18.96 16.55 11.08
C THR A 243 -18.87 17.15 12.48
N ARG A 244 -18.75 18.47 12.58
CA ARG A 244 -18.81 19.16 13.87
C ARG A 244 -20.28 19.19 14.30
N ARG A 245 -20.57 18.65 15.48
CA ARG A 245 -21.89 18.82 16.09
C ARG A 245 -22.04 20.29 16.47
N GLU A 246 -22.94 21.00 15.79
CA GLU A 246 -23.31 22.35 16.20
C GLU A 246 -23.95 22.27 17.59
N LYS A 247 -23.52 23.16 18.50
CA LYS A 247 -24.17 23.32 19.79
C LYS A 247 -25.58 23.84 19.50
N PRO A 248 -26.67 23.17 19.93
CA PRO A 248 -27.99 23.73 19.76
C PRO A 248 -28.02 25.12 20.42
N PRO A 249 -28.66 26.13 19.80
CA PRO A 249 -28.71 27.46 20.37
C PRO A 249 -29.26 27.37 21.79
N CYS A 250 -28.45 27.76 22.78
CA CYS A 250 -28.89 27.90 24.16
C CYS A 250 -29.84 29.10 24.20
N GLY A 251 -31.14 28.87 24.05
CA GLY A 251 -32.11 29.97 24.08
C GLY A 251 -33.47 29.64 23.47
N GLY A 252 -34.09 28.53 23.88
CA GLY A 252 -35.53 28.41 23.78
C GLY A 252 -36.12 28.80 25.12
N THR A 253 -36.42 30.09 25.33
CA THR A 253 -37.38 30.45 26.38
C THR A 253 -38.69 29.78 26.02
N SER A 254 -39.08 28.75 26.77
CA SER A 254 -40.44 28.25 26.75
C SER A 254 -41.35 29.36 27.28
N THR A 255 -41.87 30.19 26.39
CA THR A 255 -43.09 30.94 26.67
C THR A 255 -44.22 29.92 26.64
N THR A 256 -44.49 29.29 27.78
CA THR A 256 -45.82 28.76 28.05
C THR A 256 -46.72 29.99 28.20
N ASP A 257 -47.40 30.35 27.13
CA ASP A 257 -48.58 31.21 27.20
C ASP A 257 -49.66 30.43 27.96
N ASP A 258 -49.86 30.82 29.22
CA ASP A 258 -51.13 30.68 29.91
C ASP A 258 -52.19 31.44 29.10
N THR A 259 -53.09 30.72 28.44
CA THR A 259 -54.40 31.26 28.08
C THR A 259 -55.49 30.22 28.32
N GLY A 260 -56.30 30.52 29.35
CA GLY A 260 -57.76 30.34 29.36
C GLY A 260 -58.32 28.95 29.55
#